data_AF-X1C1E9-F1
#
_entry.id   AF-X1C1E9-F1
#
_cell.length_a   1.000
_cell.length_b   1.000
_cell.length_c   1.000
_cell.angle_alpha   90.00
_cell.angle_beta   90.00
_cell.angle_gamma   90.00
#
_symmetry.space_group_name_H-M   'P 1'
#
loop_
_entity.id
_entity.type
_entity.pdbx_description
1 polymer ?
#
loop_
_entity_poly.entity_id
_entity_poly.type
_entity_poly.pdbx_seq_one_letter_code
_entity_poly.pdbx_strand_id
1 'polypeptide(L)' 'MAKFEISYSRKVQTLQYENITVTLTKEFDDKDIKYDAAFSQVREKVNEWIENELIMLGLK' A
#
# COMPACT_ATOMS: atom_id res chain seq x y z
N MET A 1 -12.29 23.21 2.62
CA MET A 1 -11.12 22.29 2.71
C MET A 1 -11.49 21.08 1.88
N ALA A 2 -10.66 20.73 0.89
CA ALA A 2 -10.90 19.57 0.06
C ALA A 2 -10.17 18.38 0.70
N LYS A 3 -10.94 17.37 1.12
CA LYS A 3 -10.37 16.08 1.50
C LYS A 3 -10.26 15.23 0.24
N PHE A 4 -9.21 14.44 0.16
CA PHE A 4 -9.05 13.47 -0.91
C PHE A 4 -8.65 12.13 -0.32
N GLU A 5 -9.06 11.06 -0.99
CA GLU A 5 -8.76 9.69 -0.61
C GLU A 5 -7.75 9.11 -1.58
N ILE A 6 -6.78 8.36 -1.03
CA ILE A 6 -5.87 7.55 -1.82
C ILE A 6 -6.08 6.10 -1.44
N SER A 7 -6.36 5.28 -2.46
CA SER A 7 -6.41 3.84 -2.36
C SER A 7 -5.32 3.24 -3.25
N TYR A 8 -4.47 2.40 -2.66
CA TYR A 8 -3.44 1.66 -3.38
C TYR A 8 -3.55 0.18 -3.07
N SER A 9 -3.70 -0.62 -4.13
CA SER A 9 -3.79 -2.07 -4.07
C SER A 9 -2.67 -2.68 -4.88
N ARG A 10 -2.01 -3.70 -4.32
CA ARG A 10 -1.01 -4.48 -5.03
C ARG A 10 -1.25 -5.97 -4.81
N LYS A 11 -1.34 -6.69 -5.92
CA LYS A 11 -1.40 -8.16 -5.96
C LYS A 11 0.00 -8.72 -6.10
N VAL A 12 0.33 -9.71 -5.29
CA VAL A 12 1.63 -10.40 -5.30
C VAL A 12 1.38 -11.89 -5.31
N GLN A 13 2.04 -12.58 -6.23
CA GLN A 13 2.05 -14.03 -6.28
C GLN A 13 3.10 -14.55 -5.30
N THR A 14 2.69 -15.43 -4.39
CA THR A 14 3.53 -15.95 -3.31
C THR A 14 4.06 -17.35 -3.64
N LEU A 15 3.18 -18.26 -4.02
CA LEU A 15 3.49 -19.63 -4.44
C LEU A 15 2.79 -19.97 -5.76
N GLN A 16 3.03 -21.16 -6.28
CA GLN A 16 2.61 -21.59 -7.62
C GLN A 16 1.10 -21.35 -7.90
N TYR A 17 0.27 -21.26 -6.85
CA TYR A 17 -1.17 -20.96 -6.95
C TYR A 17 -1.70 -19.96 -5.89
N GLU A 18 -0.84 -19.36 -5.07
CA GLU A 18 -1.27 -18.44 -4.01
C GLU A 18 -0.97 -16.99 -4.38
N ASN A 19 -1.95 -16.11 -4.13
CA ASN A 19 -1.83 -14.68 -4.36
C ASN A 19 -2.30 -13.93 -3.13
N ILE A 20 -1.54 -12.93 -2.71
CA ILE A 20 -1.92 -11.99 -1.68
C ILE A 20 -2.26 -10.67 -2.37
N THR A 21 -3.38 -10.05 -1.98
CA THR A 21 -3.71 -8.69 -2.40
C THR A 21 -3.73 -7.81 -1.18
N VAL A 22 -2.81 -6.84 -1.14
CA VAL A 22 -2.74 -5.86 -0.06
C VAL A 22 -3.32 -4.55 -0.58
N THR A 23 -4.28 -4.00 0.17
CA THR A 23 -4.92 -2.72 -0.14
C THR A 23 -4.84 -1.81 1.06
N LEU A 24 -4.43 -0.57 0.85
CA LEU A 24 -4.48 0.48 1.84
C LEU A 24 -5.24 1.67 1.27
N THR A 25 -6.24 2.11 2.02
CA THR A 25 -7.02 3.31 1.73
C THR A 25 -6.86 4.28 2.88
N LYS A 26 -6.56 5.55 2.57
CA LYS A 26 -6.38 6.59 3.57
C LYS A 26 -6.86 7.94 3.03
N GLU A 27 -7.57 8.66 3.90
CA GLU A 27 -7.99 10.04 3.64
C GLU A 27 -6.91 11.04 4.06
N PHE A 28 -6.81 12.11 3.28
CA PHE A 28 -5.86 13.20 3.47
C PHE A 28 -6.54 14.55 3.31
N ASP A 29 -5.99 15.57 3.96
CA ASP A 29 -6.37 16.97 3.75
C ASP A 29 -5.34 17.61 2.82
N ASP A 30 -5.82 18.27 1.75
CA ASP A 30 -5.06 19.08 0.79
C ASP A 30 -4.11 20.07 1.46
N LYS A 31 -4.48 20.60 2.63
CA LYS A 31 -3.68 21.58 3.36
C LYS A 31 -2.46 21.01 4.06
N ASP A 32 -2.52 19.75 4.46
CA ASP A 32 -1.46 19.11 5.25
C ASP A 32 -0.43 18.41 4.38
N ILE A 33 -0.86 17.87 3.23
CA ILE A 33 0.01 17.07 2.37
C ILE A 33 -0.44 17.16 0.91
N LYS A 34 0.55 17.31 0.02
CA LYS A 34 0.32 17.25 -1.43
C LYS A 34 -0.03 15.83 -1.84
N TYR A 35 -0.88 15.69 -2.86
CA TYR A 35 -1.30 14.41 -3.41
C TYR A 35 -0.13 13.45 -3.68
N ASP A 36 0.96 13.90 -4.33
CA ASP A 36 2.12 13.06 -4.65
C ASP A 36 2.81 12.49 -3.39
N ALA A 37 2.92 13.30 -2.34
CA ALA A 37 3.51 12.89 -1.08
C ALA A 37 2.58 11.92 -0.33
N ALA A 38 1.28 12.18 -0.34
CA ALA A 38 0.27 11.29 0.23
C ALA A 38 0.23 9.94 -0.49
N PHE A 39 0.33 9.95 -1.83
CA PHE A 39 0.39 8.75 -2.65
C PHE A 39 1.65 7.94 -2.36
N SER A 40 2.80 8.61 -2.30
CA SER A 40 4.07 7.96 -1.97
C SER A 40 4.00 7.28 -0.60
N GLN A 41 3.44 7.95 0.41
CA GLN A 41 3.26 7.38 1.74
C GLN A 41 2.38 6.12 1.72
N VAL A 42 1.23 6.14 1.04
CA VAL A 42 0.34 4.97 0.96
C VAL A 42 1.02 3.82 0.19
N ARG A 43 1.72 4.13 -0.90
CA ARG A 43 2.44 3.15 -1.71
C ARG A 43 3.58 2.48 -0.94
N GLU A 44 4.40 3.25 -0.24
CA GLU A 44 5.51 2.75 0.59
C GLU A 44 4.98 1.80 1.66
N LYS A 45 3.93 2.21 2.39
CA LYS A 45 3.29 1.37 3.41
C LYS A 45 2.79 0.03 2.88
N VAL A 46 2.14 0.02 1.72
CA VAL A 46 1.66 -1.22 1.10
C VAL A 46 2.82 -2.11 0.67
N ASN A 47 3.90 -1.52 0.15
CA ASN A 47 5.08 -2.29 -0.23
C ASN A 47 5.81 -2.86 1.00
N GLU A 48 6.00 -2.07 2.06
CA GLU A 48 6.57 -2.56 3.33
C GLU A 48 5.73 -3.70 3.91
N TRP A 49 4.40 -3.56 3.89
CA TRP A 49 3.52 -4.62 4.36
C TRP A 49 3.73 -5.90 3.54
N ILE A 50 3.70 -5.81 2.20
CA ILE A 50 3.97 -6.94 1.33
C ILE A 50 5.34 -7.57 1.62
N GLU A 51 6.39 -6.78 1.79
CA GLU A 51 7.72 -7.31 2.07
C GLU A 51 7.78 -8.05 3.41
N ASN A 52 7.14 -7.51 4.44
CA ASN A 52 7.04 -8.17 5.75
C ASN A 52 6.26 -9.49 5.67
N GLU A 53 5.14 -9.53 4.94
CA GLU A 53 4.37 -10.77 4.73
C GLU A 53 5.21 -11.81 3.99
N LEU A 54 5.92 -11.42 2.94
CA LEU A 54 6.79 -12.33 2.19
C LEU A 54 7.92 -12.90 3.06
N ILE A 55 8.52 -12.09 3.93
CA ILE A 55 9.56 -12.53 4.87
C ILE A 55 8.96 -13.49 5.92
N MET A 56 7.80 -13.18 6.50
CA MET A 56 7.14 -14.04 7.49
C MET A 56 6.75 -15.40 6.90
N LEU A 57 6.39 -15.44 5.62
CA LEU A 57 6.06 -16.66 4.89
C LEU A 57 7.29 -17.42 4.37
N GLY A 58 8.51 -16.88 4.54
CA GLY A 58 9.75 -17.50 4.06
C GLY A 58 9.89 -17.51 2.53
N LEU A 59 9.27 -16.54 1.85
CA LEU A 59 9.20 -16.44 0.39
C LEU A 59 10.21 -15.44 -0.20
N LYS A 60 10.99 -14.77 0.65
CA LYS A 60 12.01 -13.78 0.29
C LYS A 60 13.25 -13.94 1.15
#